data_AF-A0A0H5PY31-F1
#
_entry.id   AF-A0A0H5PY31-F1
#
_cell.length_a   1.000
_cell.length_b   1.000
_cell.length_c   1.000
_cell.angle_alpha   90.00
_cell.angle_beta   90.00
_cell.angle_gamma   90.00
#
_symmetry.space_group_name_H-M   'P 1'
#
loop_
_entity.id
_entity.type
_entity.pdbx_description
1 polymer ?
#
loop_
_entity_poly.entity_id
_entity_poly.type
_entity_poly.pdbx_seq_one_letter_code
_entity_poly.pdbx_strand_id
1 'polypeptide(L)'
;MKFKLNRTKEEIIHMVKHDFEVTKKNDYTQHQKNVKYSSLMKFMEDFFNILSSDDEEFENMDSDVKELYLALSNARNFGIYENGEETYAQMEWN
;
A
#
# COMPACT_ATOMS: atom_id res chain seq x y z
N MET A 1 8.77 24.02 -9.54
CA MET A 1 8.79 23.20 -10.77
C MET A 1 8.12 21.87 -10.43
N LYS A 2 6.85 21.66 -10.80
CA LYS A 2 6.14 20.40 -10.53
C LYS A 2 6.44 19.45 -11.68
N PHE A 3 7.26 18.43 -11.46
CA PHE A 3 7.44 17.35 -12.45
C PHE A 3 6.13 16.57 -12.51
N LYS A 4 5.31 16.82 -13.55
CA LYS A 4 4.22 15.90 -13.90
C LYS A 4 4.89 14.67 -14.51
N LEU A 5 5.00 13.59 -13.74
CA LEU A 5 5.26 12.27 -14.28
C LEU A 5 4.09 11.94 -15.22
N ASN A 6 4.27 12.10 -16.54
CA ASN A 6 3.34 11.59 -17.56
C ASN A 6 3.54 10.07 -17.64
N ARG A 7 3.09 9.35 -16.61
CA ARG A 7 2.99 7.89 -16.64
C ARG A 7 1.53 7.51 -16.79
N THR A 8 1.24 6.47 -17.57
CA THR A 8 -0.13 5.94 -17.65
C THR A 8 -0.50 5.24 -16.34
N LYS A 9 -1.79 5.04 -16.13
CA LYS A 9 -2.32 4.25 -15.00
C LYS A 9 -1.65 2.89 -14.92
N GLU A 10 -1.52 2.20 -16.04
CA GLU A 10 -0.97 0.85 -16.15
C GLU A 10 0.51 0.83 -15.80
N GLU A 11 1.27 1.85 -16.24
CA GLU A 11 2.68 1.99 -15.88
C GLU A 11 2.88 2.20 -14.38
N ILE A 12 1.99 2.98 -13.75
CA ILE A 12 2.01 3.18 -12.30
C ILE A 12 1.67 1.90 -11.55
N ILE A 13 0.60 1.20 -11.93
CA ILE A 13 0.20 -0.07 -11.31
C ILE A 13 1.32 -1.10 -11.44
N HIS A 14 1.92 -1.22 -12.62
CA HIS A 14 3.01 -2.16 -12.84
C HIS A 14 4.24 -1.80 -11.99
N MET A 15 4.64 -0.53 -11.96
CA MET A 15 5.77 -0.09 -11.12
C MET A 15 5.54 -0.41 -9.65
N VAL A 16 4.36 -0.06 -9.10
CA VAL A 16 4.05 -0.31 -7.69
C VAL A 16 4.00 -1.82 -7.39
N LYS A 17 3.39 -2.61 -8.28
CA LYS A 17 3.34 -4.08 -8.13
C LYS A 17 4.73 -4.71 -8.18
N HIS A 18 5.60 -4.24 -9.07
CA HIS A 18 6.98 -4.69 -9.13
C HIS A 18 7.73 -4.39 -7.83
N ASP A 19 7.66 -3.14 -7.36
CA ASP A 19 8.38 -2.71 -6.16
C ASP A 19 7.84 -3.38 -4.88
N PHE A 20 6.54 -3.66 -4.85
CA PHE A 20 5.91 -4.49 -3.84
C PHE A 20 6.51 -5.90 -3.80
N GLU A 21 6.56 -6.60 -4.93
CA GLU A 21 7.10 -7.96 -5.03
C GLU A 21 8.61 -8.02 -4.73
N VAL A 22 9.38 -7.02 -5.19
CA VAL A 22 10.80 -6.89 -4.84
C VAL A 22 10.97 -6.73 -3.33
N THR A 23 10.19 -5.83 -2.71
CA THR A 23 10.25 -5.58 -1.27
C THR A 23 9.88 -6.82 -0.45
N LYS A 24 8.88 -7.58 -0.91
CA LYS A 24 8.42 -8.83 -0.27
C LYS A 24 9.52 -9.88 -0.23
N LYS A 25 10.25 -10.05 -1.34
CA LYS A 25 11.30 -11.06 -1.53
C LYS A 25 12.67 -10.65 -0.96
N ASN A 26 12.90 -9.35 -0.77
CA ASN A 26 14.15 -8.86 -0.20
C ASN A 26 14.27 -9.23 1.29
N ASP A 27 15.50 -9.35 1.77
CA ASP A 27 15.84 -9.72 3.16
C ASP A 27 15.75 -8.52 4.12
N TYR A 28 14.75 -7.68 3.89
CA TYR A 28 14.43 -6.55 4.76
C TYR A 28 13.77 -7.04 6.04
N THR A 29 14.06 -6.34 7.14
CA THR A 29 13.28 -6.47 8.38
C THR A 29 11.81 -6.09 8.13
N GLN A 30 10.90 -6.60 8.96
CA GLN A 30 9.47 -6.26 8.84
C GLN A 30 9.23 -4.75 8.93
N HIS A 31 9.97 -4.05 9.79
CA HIS A 31 9.90 -2.59 9.89
C HIS A 31 10.27 -1.89 8.56
N GLN A 32 11.36 -2.31 7.92
CA GLN A 32 11.78 -1.75 6.63
C GLN A 32 10.78 -2.06 5.51
N LYS A 33 10.18 -3.27 5.50
CA LYS A 33 9.09 -3.61 4.57
C LYS A 33 7.88 -2.71 4.79
N ASN A 34 7.46 -2.49 6.04
CA ASN A 34 6.35 -1.60 6.39
C ASN A 34 6.59 -0.16 5.92
N VAL A 35 7.79 0.40 6.11
CA VAL A 35 8.15 1.74 5.62
C VAL A 35 8.03 1.82 4.09
N LYS A 36 8.51 0.80 3.38
CA LYS A 36 8.43 0.73 1.91
C LYS A 36 6.98 0.61 1.43
N TYR A 37 6.18 -0.29 2.00
CA TYR A 37 4.77 -0.44 1.65
C TYR A 37 3.98 0.85 1.93
N SER A 38 4.23 1.52 3.06
CA SER A 38 3.61 2.81 3.37
C SER A 38 3.98 3.90 2.35
N SER A 39 5.22 3.86 1.83
CA SER A 39 5.67 4.80 0.79
C SER A 39 4.98 4.53 -0.54
N LEU A 40 4.78 3.25 -0.89
CA LEU A 40 4.04 2.84 -2.09
C LEU A 40 2.55 3.20 -1.99
N MET A 41 1.92 3.01 -0.83
CA MET A 41 0.53 3.43 -0.59
C MET A 41 0.37 4.93 -0.75
N LYS A 42 1.22 5.73 -0.10
CA LYS A 42 1.18 7.20 -0.22
C LYS A 42 1.34 7.66 -1.67
N PHE A 43 2.21 7.00 -2.42
CA PHE A 43 2.37 7.28 -3.84
C PHE A 43 1.10 6.97 -4.64
N MET A 44 0.41 5.86 -4.34
CA MET A 44 -0.88 5.54 -4.95
C MET A 44 -1.98 6.53 -4.54
N GLU A 45 -2.03 6.93 -3.28
CA GLU A 45 -2.94 7.96 -2.76
C GLU A 45 -2.78 9.27 -3.54
N ASP A 46 -1.55 9.74 -3.67
CA ASP A 46 -1.24 10.98 -4.40
C ASP A 46 -1.56 10.87 -5.90
N PHE A 47 -1.30 9.72 -6.53
CA PHE A 47 -1.45 9.56 -7.98
C PHE A 47 -2.90 9.29 -8.42
N PHE A 48 -3.61 8.45 -7.68
CA PHE A 48 -5.00 8.07 -7.99
C PHE A 48 -6.04 8.90 -7.22
N ASN A 49 -5.59 9.88 -6.41
CA ASN A 49 -6.45 10.69 -5.55
C ASN A 49 -7.29 9.80 -4.61
N ILE A 50 -6.66 8.80 -4.01
CA ILE A 50 -7.34 7.90 -3.06
C ILE A 50 -7.54 8.67 -1.77
N LEU A 51 -8.78 9.09 -1.50
CA LEU A 51 -9.14 9.69 -0.22
C LEU A 51 -9.46 8.57 0.77
N SER A 52 -8.56 8.36 1.73
CA SER A 52 -8.68 7.31 2.76
C SER A 52 -9.88 7.46 3.72
N SER A 53 -10.72 8.47 3.53
CA SER A 53 -11.89 8.78 4.37
C SER A 53 -13.22 8.76 3.62
N ASP A 54 -13.22 8.42 2.33
CA ASP A 54 -14.43 8.39 1.50
C ASP A 54 -14.63 6.98 0.93
N ASP A 55 -15.50 6.21 1.60
CA ASP A 55 -15.80 4.83 1.24
C ASP A 55 -16.48 4.73 -0.14
N GLU A 56 -17.25 5.74 -0.55
CA GLU A 56 -17.98 5.74 -1.83
C GLU A 56 -17.02 5.97 -3.01
N GLU A 57 -16.05 6.88 -2.88
CA GLU A 57 -15.01 7.07 -3.90
C GLU A 57 -14.09 5.85 -4.01
N PHE A 58 -13.80 5.19 -2.89
CA PHE A 58 -12.99 3.97 -2.88
C PHE A 58 -13.74 2.75 -3.44
N GLU A 59 -15.05 2.66 -3.25
CA GLU A 59 -15.89 1.62 -3.84
C GLU A 59 -15.97 1.72 -5.36
N ASN A 60 -16.06 2.94 -5.88
CA ASN A 60 -16.13 3.22 -7.31
C ASN A 60 -14.76 3.26 -8.01
N MET A 61 -13.68 3.02 -7.27
CA MET A 61 -12.33 2.98 -7.81
C MET A 61 -12.13 1.80 -8.75
N ASP A 62 -11.23 1.98 -9.71
CA ASP A 62 -10.79 0.90 -10.58
C ASP A 62 -10.26 -0.31 -9.78
N SER A 63 -10.71 -1.51 -10.17
CA SER A 63 -10.47 -2.75 -9.43
C SER A 63 -8.99 -3.06 -9.24
N ASP A 64 -8.15 -2.76 -10.24
CA ASP A 64 -6.72 -3.08 -10.18
C ASP A 64 -5.98 -2.17 -9.20
N VAL A 65 -6.40 -0.89 -9.14
CA VAL A 65 -5.85 0.08 -8.18
C VAL A 65 -6.28 -0.33 -6.77
N LYS A 66 -7.55 -0.66 -6.59
CA LYS A 66 -8.11 -1.11 -5.30
C LYS A 66 -7.43 -2.37 -4.79
N GLU A 67 -7.30 -3.39 -5.64
CA GLU A 67 -6.66 -4.67 -5.27
C GLU A 67 -5.21 -4.45 -4.82
N LEU A 68 -4.44 -3.67 -5.59
CA LEU A 68 -3.04 -3.40 -5.25
C LEU A 68 -2.90 -2.57 -3.97
N TYR A 69 -3.77 -1.58 -3.77
CA TYR A 69 -3.78 -0.76 -2.57
C TYR A 69 -4.10 -1.59 -1.32
N LEU A 70 -5.11 -2.47 -1.41
CA LEU A 70 -5.45 -3.40 -0.32
C LEU A 70 -4.33 -4.43 -0.09
N ALA A 71 -3.68 -4.93 -1.14
CA ALA A 71 -2.55 -5.85 -0.99
C ALA A 71 -1.38 -5.20 -0.22
N LEU A 72 -1.06 -3.93 -0.52
CA LEU A 72 -0.07 -3.15 0.24
C LEU A 72 -0.50 -2.92 1.68
N SER A 73 -1.76 -2.54 1.91
CA SER A 73 -2.32 -2.32 3.24
C SER A 73 -2.24 -3.60 4.10
N ASN A 74 -2.66 -4.74 3.55
CA ASN A 74 -2.65 -6.03 4.23
C ASN A 74 -1.22 -6.55 4.47
N ALA A 75 -0.28 -6.28 3.55
CA ALA A 75 1.11 -6.68 3.71
C ALA A 75 1.85 -5.88 4.79
N ARG A 76 1.33 -4.71 5.16
CA ARG A 76 1.78 -4.00 6.35
C ARG A 76 1.27 -4.76 7.57
N ASN A 77 2.11 -5.62 8.11
CA ASN A 77 1.88 -6.15 9.43
C ASN A 77 2.14 -5.01 10.42
N PHE A 78 1.10 -4.26 10.79
CA PHE A 78 1.13 -3.38 11.96
C PHE A 78 1.10 -4.25 13.22
N GLY A 79 2.16 -5.05 13.42
CA GLY A 79 2.42 -5.65 14.71
C GLY A 79 2.57 -4.49 15.69
N ILE A 80 1.58 -4.30 16.55
CA ILE A 80 1.74 -3.45 17.72
C ILE A 80 2.77 -4.18 18.57
N TYR A 81 3.98 -3.62 18.67
CA TYR A 81 4.99 -4.16 19.58
C TYR A 81 4.57 -3.83 21.01
N GLU A 82 3.68 -4.64 21.60
CA GLU A 82 3.63 -4.77 23.05
C GLU A 82 4.56 -5.90 23.46
N ASN A 83 5.67 -5.54 24.12
CA ASN A 83 6.51 -6.45 24.90
C ASN A 83 7.21 -7.61 24.17
N GLY A 84 7.50 -7.50 22.87
CA GLY A 84 8.38 -8.44 22.16
C GLY A 84 7.74 -9.77 21.76
N GLU A 85 6.41 -9.90 21.89
CA GLU A 85 5.64 -11.01 21.33
C GLU A 85 4.80 -10.53 20.13
N GLU A 86 4.89 -11.25 19.02
CA GLU A 86 4.07 -10.98 17.82
C GLU A 86 2.61 -11.29 18.14
N THR A 87 1.78 -10.27 18.30
CA THR A 87 0.32 -10.43 18.34
C THR A 87 -0.28 -9.89 17.05
N TYR A 88 -1.09 -10.73 16.38
CA TYR A 88 -1.81 -10.36 15.18
C TYR A 88 -3.06 -9.57 15.57
N ALA A 89 -3.15 -8.30 15.18
CA ALA A 89 -4.42 -7.59 15.20
C ALA A 89 -5.32 -8.20 14.12
N GLN A 90 -6.19 -9.13 14.51
CA GLN A 90 -7.35 -9.48 13.70
C GLN A 90 -8.19 -8.20 13.59
N MET A 91 -8.11 -7.52 12.44
CA MET A 91 -9.11 -6.51 12.08
C MET A 91 -10.42 -7.25 11.85
N GLU A 92 -11.21 -7.39 12.91
CA GLU A 92 -12.63 -7.66 12.77
C GLU A 92 -13.27 -6.41 12.13
N TRP A 93 -13.58 -6.53 10.84
CA TRP A 93 -14.50 -5.61 10.18
C TRP A 93 -15.88 -5.87 10.80
N ASN A 94 -16.38 -4.92 11.60
CA ASN A 94 -17.78 -4.88 12.03
C ASN A 94 -18.71 -4.70 10.85
#